data_AF-A0A957MVN6-F1
#
_entry.id   AF-A0A957MVN6-F1
#
_cell.length_a   1.000
_cell.length_b   1.000
_cell.length_c   1.000
_cell.angle_alpha   90.00
_cell.angle_beta   90.00
_cell.angle_gamma   90.00
#
_symmetry.space_group_name_H-M   'P 1'
#
loop_
_entity.id
_entity.type
_entity.pdbx_description
1 polymer ?
#
loop_
_entity_poly.entity_id
_entity_poly.type
_entity_poly.pdbx_seq_one_letter_code
_entity_poly.pdbx_strand_id
1 'polypeptide(L)'
;MADVQVKLSALWVCLMLTYLLGDVVRIFAGDFKPGEISGQAMSQPMLLGIAVLMLIPINMVFLTLVLPNPVNRWTNIVLAIGLLLF
;
A
#
# COMPACT_ATOMS: atom_id res chain seq x y z
N MET A 1 -2.63 -27.65 -4.00
CA MET A 1 -3.71 -27.00 -3.23
C MET A 1 -3.18 -25.94 -2.26
N ALA A 2 -2.10 -26.23 -1.51
CA ALA A 2 -1.48 -25.26 -0.60
C ALA A 2 -1.02 -23.95 -1.28
N ASP A 3 -0.37 -24.01 -2.44
CA ASP A 3 0.11 -22.79 -3.14
C ASP A 3 -1.01 -21.83 -3.53
N VAL A 4 -2.16 -22.38 -3.93
CA VAL A 4 -3.35 -21.59 -4.28
C VAL A 4 -3.95 -20.96 -3.02
N GLN A 5 -4.00 -21.70 -1.91
CA GLN A 5 -4.47 -21.17 -0.62
C GLN A 5 -3.58 -20.04 -0.11
N VAL A 6 -2.25 -20.15 -0.26
CA VAL A 6 -1.30 -19.09 0.12
C VAL A 6 -1.49 -17.84 -0.75
N LYS A 7 -1.61 -17.99 -2.07
CA LYS A 7 -1.89 -16.87 -2.98
C LYS A 7 -3.21 -16.18 -2.66
N LEU A 8 -4.25 -16.97 -2.35
CA LEU A 8 -5.57 -16.43 -2.00
C LEU A 8 -5.53 -15.70 -0.64
N SER A 9 -4.83 -16.26 0.35
CA SER A 9 -4.60 -15.61 1.64
C SER A 9 -3.88 -14.28 1.48
N ALA A 10 -2.82 -14.24 0.65
CA ALA A 10 -2.11 -12.99 0.35
C ALA A 10 -3.00 -11.95 -0.35
N LEU A 11 -3.89 -12.35 -1.26
CA LEU A 11 -4.87 -11.45 -1.86
C LEU A 11 -5.87 -10.91 -0.83
N TRP A 12 -6.33 -11.73 0.11
CA TRP A 12 -7.17 -11.27 1.22
C TRP A 12 -6.44 -10.26 2.11
N VAL A 13 -5.15 -10.49 2.39
CA VAL A 13 -4.30 -9.53 3.10
C VAL A 13 -4.20 -8.22 2.32
N CYS A 14 -3.93 -8.28 1.01
CA CYS A 14 -3.88 -7.07 0.16
C CYS A 14 -5.19 -6.29 0.23
N LEU A 15 -6.34 -6.98 0.08
CA LEU A 15 -7.67 -6.38 0.14
C LEU A 15 -7.91 -5.66 1.49
N MET A 16 -7.65 -6.35 2.60
CA MET A 16 -7.85 -5.79 3.93
C MET A 16 -6.96 -4.56 4.18
N LEU A 17 -5.69 -4.62 3.75
CA LEU A 17 -4.79 -3.47 3.87
C LEU A 17 -5.23 -2.30 2.99
N THR A 18 -5.76 -2.54 1.80
CA THR A 18 -6.33 -1.48 0.96
C THR A 18 -7.54 -0.81 1.62
N TYR A 19 -8.41 -1.57 2.27
CA TYR A 19 -9.53 -0.98 3.03
C TYR A 19 -9.06 -0.13 4.20
N LEU A 20 -8.09 -0.64 4.99
CA LEU A 20 -7.50 0.12 6.09
C LEU A 20 -6.81 1.40 5.61
N LEU A 21 -6.10 1.36 4.48
CA LEU A 21 -5.53 2.54 3.86
C LEU A 21 -6.62 3.55 3.47
N GLY A 22 -7.74 3.07 2.90
CA GLY A 22 -8.89 3.91 2.59
C GLY A 22 -9.48 4.60 3.82
N ASP A 23 -9.59 3.88 4.94
CA ASP A 23 -10.06 4.45 6.20
C ASP A 23 -9.12 5.54 6.73
N VAL A 24 -7.80 5.30 6.68
CA VAL A 24 -6.78 6.31 7.05
C VAL A 24 -6.90 7.54 6.16
N VAL A 25 -7.01 7.37 4.84
CA VAL A 25 -7.15 8.48 3.90
C VAL A 25 -8.43 9.28 4.16
N ARG A 26 -9.57 8.64 4.46
CA ARG A 26 -10.83 9.32 4.80
C ARG A 26 -10.73 10.13 6.08
N ILE A 27 -10.06 9.61 7.09
CA ILE A 27 -9.78 10.35 8.33
C ILE A 27 -8.99 11.63 8.00
N PHE A 28 -7.93 11.53 7.21
CA PHE A 28 -7.12 12.71 6.81
C PHE A 28 -7.82 13.63 5.80
N ALA A 29 -8.81 13.14 5.05
CA ALA A 29 -9.65 13.95 4.18
C ALA A 29 -10.66 14.82 4.94
N GLY A 30 -10.80 14.62 6.26
CA GLY A 30 -11.71 15.39 7.10
C GLY A 30 -13.09 14.77 7.24
N ASP A 31 -13.31 13.52 6.79
CA ASP A 31 -14.57 12.80 7.02
C ASP A 31 -14.82 12.57 8.52
N PHE A 32 -13.76 12.59 9.35
CA PHE A 32 -13.79 12.54 10.81
C PHE A 32 -12.74 13.53 11.39
N LYS A 33 -13.05 14.36 12.40
CA LYS A 33 -12.11 15.38 12.97
C LYS A 33 -10.90 14.74 13.69
N PRO A 34 -9.66 15.31 13.67
CA PRO A 34 -9.11 16.36 12.82
C PRO A 34 -8.33 15.77 11.62
N GLY A 35 -8.77 16.10 10.41
CA GLY A 35 -8.06 15.87 9.14
C GLY A 35 -6.94 16.88 8.92
N GLU A 36 -6.06 17.02 9.90
CA GLU A 36 -4.96 17.98 9.86
C GLU A 36 -3.65 17.29 10.26
N ILE A 37 -2.62 17.47 9.43
CA ILE A 37 -1.26 17.14 9.82
C ILE A 37 -0.59 18.47 10.16
N SER A 38 -0.14 18.62 11.41
CA SER A 38 0.51 19.85 11.89
C SER A 38 -0.33 21.13 11.73
N GLY A 39 -1.65 21.04 11.87
CA GLY A 39 -2.56 22.20 11.82
C GLY A 39 -2.94 22.66 10.41
N GLN A 40 -2.62 21.86 9.38
CA GLN A 40 -3.03 22.12 8.00
C GLN A 40 -3.83 20.94 7.44
N ALA A 41 -4.94 21.26 6.77
CA ALA A 41 -5.73 20.27 6.06
C ALA A 41 -4.92 19.68 4.91
N MET A 42 -4.95 18.35 4.78
CA MET A 42 -4.19 17.68 3.73
C MET A 42 -4.90 17.86 2.38
N SER A 43 -4.16 18.28 1.35
CA SER A 43 -4.74 18.46 0.02
C SER A 43 -5.11 17.13 -0.63
N GLN A 44 -6.19 17.10 -1.40
CA GLN A 44 -6.61 15.96 -2.25
C GLN A 44 -5.45 15.31 -3.05
N PRO A 45 -4.61 16.06 -3.80
CA PRO A 45 -3.50 15.45 -4.54
C PRO A 45 -2.45 14.81 -3.62
N MET A 46 -2.24 15.36 -2.41
CA MET A 46 -1.32 14.78 -1.43
C MET A 46 -1.87 13.47 -0.85
N LEU A 47 -3.17 13.42 -0.52
CA LEU A 47 -3.86 12.18 -0.10
C LEU A 47 -3.73 11.08 -1.16
N LEU A 48 -3.96 11.44 -2.43
CA LEU A 48 -3.84 10.51 -3.55
C LEU A 48 -2.39 10.02 -3.74
N GLY A 49 -1.41 10.92 -3.60
CA GLY A 49 0.00 10.56 -3.66
C GLY A 49 0.40 9.54 -2.58
N ILE A 50 0.00 9.79 -1.32
CA ILE A 50 0.25 8.88 -0.20
C ILE A 50 -0.48 7.55 -0.40
N ALA A 51 -1.72 7.57 -0.89
CA ALA A 51 -2.47 6.36 -1.17
C ALA A 51 -1.77 5.48 -2.22
N VAL A 52 -1.29 6.07 -3.32
CA VAL A 52 -0.53 5.34 -4.35
C VAL A 52 0.77 4.80 -3.78
N LEU A 53 1.50 5.60 -2.99
CA LEU A 53 2.75 5.19 -2.38
C LEU A 53 2.57 3.99 -1.44
N MET A 54 1.54 4.01 -0.60
CA MET A 54 1.20 2.89 0.31
C MET A 54 0.63 1.67 -0.42
N LEU A 55 0.03 1.85 -1.60
CA LEU A 55 -0.48 0.74 -2.40
C LEU A 55 0.65 -0.14 -2.97
N ILE A 56 1.86 0.40 -3.11
CA ILE A 56 3.05 -0.33 -3.56
C ILE A 56 3.38 -1.51 -2.62
N PRO A 57 3.69 -1.29 -1.32
CA PRO A 57 4.01 -2.40 -0.41
C PRO A 57 2.82 -3.34 -0.21
N ILE A 58 1.58 -2.86 -0.26
CA ILE A 58 0.38 -3.70 -0.17
C ILE A 58 0.37 -4.71 -1.33
N ASN A 59 0.52 -4.27 -2.57
CA ASN A 59 0.56 -5.18 -3.72
C ASN A 59 1.76 -6.13 -3.69
N MET A 60 2.89 -5.70 -3.12
CA MET A 60 4.08 -6.55 -3.01
C MET A 60 3.87 -7.79 -2.15
N VAL A 61 2.91 -7.78 -1.21
CA VAL A 61 2.52 -8.98 -0.44
C VAL A 61 2.09 -10.12 -1.36
N PHE A 62 1.33 -9.82 -2.42
CA PHE A 62 0.90 -10.81 -3.40
C PHE A 62 1.93 -11.00 -4.53
N LEU A 63 2.51 -9.91 -5.06
CA LEU A 63 3.44 -9.99 -6.19
C LEU A 63 4.67 -10.84 -5.88
N THR A 64 5.15 -10.82 -4.63
CA THR A 64 6.30 -11.65 -4.20
C THR A 64 6.03 -13.15 -4.37
N LEU A 65 4.77 -13.59 -4.34
CA LEU A 65 4.37 -15.00 -4.49
C LEU A 65 4.12 -15.42 -5.95
N VAL A 66 4.01 -14.46 -6.87
CA VAL A 66 3.64 -14.72 -8.27
C VAL A 66 4.76 -14.38 -9.24
N LEU A 67 5.60 -13.40 -8.91
CA LEU A 67 6.71 -12.99 -9.76
C LEU A 67 7.82 -14.06 -9.81
N PRO A 68 8.32 -14.42 -11.00
CA PRO A 68 9.46 -15.33 -11.12
C PRO A 68 10.76 -14.64 -10.69
N ASN A 69 11.75 -15.45 -10.27
CA ASN A 69 13.13 -15.00 -10.11
C ASN A 69 13.76 -14.90 -11.53
N PRO A 70 14.37 -13.77 -11.98
CA PRO A 70 14.93 -12.65 -11.22
C PRO A 70 14.05 -11.41 -11.05
N VAL A 71 12.87 -11.35 -11.66
CA VAL A 71 11.98 -10.17 -11.63
C VAL A 71 11.65 -9.80 -10.20
N ASN A 72 11.24 -10.77 -9.38
CA ASN A 72 10.88 -10.54 -7.98
C ASN A 72 12.02 -9.89 -7.17
N ARG A 73 13.27 -10.27 -7.43
CA ARG A 73 14.45 -9.74 -6.73
C ARG A 73 14.65 -8.27 -7.05
N TRP A 74 14.67 -7.92 -8.33
CA TRP A 74 14.88 -6.54 -8.75
C TRP A 74 13.71 -5.64 -8.36
N THR A 75 12.47 -6.12 -8.46
CA THR A 75 11.29 -5.38 -8.00
C THR A 75 11.39 -5.06 -6.51
N ASN A 76 11.73 -6.02 -5.66
CA ASN A 76 11.91 -5.77 -4.22
C ASN A 76 13.02 -4.76 -3.93
N ILE A 77 14.19 -4.87 -4.60
CA ILE A 77 15.31 -3.95 -4.39
C ILE A 77 14.93 -2.53 -4.82
N VAL A 78 14.39 -2.35 -6.02
CA VAL A 78 14.05 -1.02 -6.57
C VAL A 78 12.96 -0.37 -5.74
N LEU A 79 11.90 -1.10 -5.38
CA LEU A 79 10.81 -0.56 -4.57
C LEU A 79 11.26 -0.25 -3.14
N ALA A 80 12.10 -1.10 -2.53
CA ALA A 80 12.64 -0.82 -1.20
C ALA A 80 13.48 0.46 -1.20
N ILE A 81 14.36 0.64 -2.20
CA ILE A 81 15.15 1.88 -2.34
C ILE A 81 14.23 3.08 -2.57
N GLY A 82 13.25 2.96 -3.47
CA GLY A 82 12.30 4.04 -3.76
C GLY A 82 11.49 4.46 -2.54
N LEU A 83 11.02 3.51 -1.73
CA LEU A 83 10.27 3.78 -0.50
C LEU A 83 11.15 4.33 0.63
N LEU A 84 12.43 3.97 0.69
CA LEU A 84 13.36 4.47 1.72
C LEU A 84 13.79 5.92 1.45
N LEU A 85 13.88 6.31 0.17
CA LEU A 85 14.27 7.67 -0.23
C LEU A 85 13.15 8.71 -0.13
N PHE A 86 11.90 8.28 0.10
CA PHE A 86 10.73 9.14 0.28
C PHE A 86 10.47 9.40 1.76
#